data_AF-A0A9X8VK44-F1
#
_entry.id   AF-A0A9X8VK44-F1
#
_cell.length_a   1.000
_cell.length_b   1.000
_cell.length_c   1.000
_cell.angle_alpha   90.00
_cell.angle_beta   90.00
_cell.angle_gamma   90.00
#
_symmetry.space_group_name_H-M   'P 1'
#
loop_
_entity.id
_entity.type
_entity.pdbx_description
1 polymer ?
#
loop_
_entity_poly.entity_id
_entity_poly.type
_entity_poly.pdbx_seq_one_letter_code
_entity_poly.pdbx_strand_id
1 'polypeptide(L)'
;VPRKASADLRARLTELEPLLADKTAQPETLCYSAVYLQCKLALTSWLVSGAWRPFIDAKAQAKLDGSFKRFSDIMLGRSGAELKEAFSRTLNEDEYQEQLPRLTRQISALVLLSGAYPDEQTGPYIEAWRELQAALSERRQGWYEASRKQALSHAPFWLNGALR
;
A
#
# COMPACT_ATOMS: atom_id res chain seq x y z
N VAL A 1 14.93 -3.19 4.56
CA VAL A 1 15.68 -3.13 3.28
C VAL A 1 16.00 -1.67 2.94
N PRO A 2 17.27 -1.28 2.74
CA PRO A 2 17.63 0.09 2.37
C PRO A 2 17.11 0.51 1.00
N ARG A 3 16.78 1.79 0.81
CA ARG A 3 16.26 2.34 -0.46
C ARG A 3 17.18 2.08 -1.67
N LYS A 4 18.50 2.04 -1.46
CA LYS A 4 19.49 1.75 -2.51
C LYS A 4 19.37 0.34 -3.10
N ALA A 5 18.85 -0.63 -2.35
CA ALA A 5 18.70 -2.01 -2.79
C ALA A 5 17.67 -2.20 -3.92
N SER A 6 16.81 -1.20 -4.16
CA SER A 6 15.77 -1.23 -5.19
C SER A 6 15.86 -0.04 -6.15
N ALA A 7 17.02 0.61 -6.28
CA ALA A 7 17.18 1.82 -7.09
C ALA A 7 16.87 1.58 -8.58
N ASP A 8 17.50 0.58 -9.20
CA ASP A 8 17.25 0.20 -10.59
C ASP A 8 15.80 -0.25 -10.82
N LEU A 9 15.28 -1.15 -9.98
CA LEU A 9 13.89 -1.60 -10.05
C LEU A 9 12.89 -0.45 -9.99
N ARG A 10 13.08 0.50 -9.07
CA ARG A 10 12.20 1.68 -8.96
C ARG A 10 12.32 2.59 -10.18
N ALA A 11 13.52 2.77 -10.75
CA ALA A 11 13.69 3.57 -11.96
C ALA A 11 12.91 2.97 -13.14
N ARG A 12 12.96 1.64 -13.30
CA ARG A 12 12.20 0.92 -14.34
C ARG A 12 10.68 1.01 -14.13
N LEU A 13 10.22 0.91 -12.88
CA LEU A 13 8.81 1.10 -12.55
C LEU A 13 8.36 2.53 -12.89
N THR A 14 9.14 3.55 -12.54
CA THR A 14 8.85 4.96 -12.87
C THR A 14 8.80 5.21 -14.38
N GLU A 15 9.63 4.52 -15.17
CA GLU A 15 9.56 4.59 -16.63
C GLU A 15 8.31 3.89 -17.19
N LEU A 16 7.91 2.75 -16.60
CA LEU A 16 6.79 1.95 -17.07
C LEU A 16 5.41 2.49 -16.67
N GLU A 17 5.27 3.06 -15.46
CA GLU A 17 4.02 3.58 -14.90
C GLU A 17 3.23 4.52 -15.84
N PRO A 18 3.82 5.55 -16.47
CA PRO A 18 3.08 6.43 -17.38
C PRO A 18 2.60 5.70 -18.64
N LEU A 19 3.35 4.70 -19.13
CA LEU A 19 2.94 3.89 -20.29
C LEU A 19 1.73 3.01 -19.96
N LEU A 20 1.65 2.49 -18.73
CA LEU A 20 0.50 1.72 -18.24
C LEU A 20 -0.73 2.61 -18.00
N ALA A 21 -0.52 3.87 -17.60
CA ALA A 21 -1.59 4.82 -17.36
C ALA A 21 -2.20 5.41 -18.65
N ASP A 22 -1.45 5.35 -19.77
CA ASP A 22 -1.91 5.83 -21.06
C ASP A 22 -3.03 4.94 -21.62
N LYS A 23 -4.24 5.48 -21.64
CA LYS A 23 -5.45 4.80 -22.16
C LYS A 23 -5.40 4.56 -23.67
N THR A 24 -4.47 5.19 -24.38
CA THR A 24 -4.28 5.03 -25.84
C THR A 24 -3.29 3.92 -26.19
N ALA A 25 -2.53 3.42 -25.21
CA ALA A 25 -1.54 2.37 -25.43
C ALA A 25 -2.20 1.06 -25.88
N GLN A 26 -1.62 0.41 -26.89
CA GLN A 26 -2.04 -0.93 -27.32
C GLN A 26 -1.50 -1.99 -26.36
N PRO A 27 -2.36 -2.74 -25.63
CA PRO A 27 -1.90 -3.65 -24.57
C PRO A 27 -0.91 -4.71 -25.06
N GLU A 28 -1.15 -5.27 -26.25
CA GLU A 28 -0.28 -6.27 -26.86
C GLU A 28 1.12 -5.69 -27.14
N THR A 29 1.17 -4.51 -27.74
CA THR A 29 2.44 -3.84 -28.05
C THR A 29 3.21 -3.47 -26.77
N LEU A 30 2.51 -2.93 -25.77
CA LEU A 30 3.15 -2.54 -24.50
C LEU A 30 3.66 -3.75 -23.72
N CYS A 31 2.86 -4.81 -23.60
CA CYS A 31 3.24 -6.02 -22.85
C CYS A 31 4.45 -6.77 -23.45
N TYR A 32 4.68 -6.65 -24.77
CA TYR A 32 5.86 -7.21 -25.44
C TYR A 32 6.98 -6.19 -25.66
N SER A 33 6.83 -4.94 -25.18
CA SER A 33 7.87 -3.93 -25.27
C SER A 33 9.08 -4.26 -24.37
N ALA A 34 10.25 -3.76 -24.75
CA ALA A 34 11.46 -3.91 -23.95
C ALA A 34 11.30 -3.30 -22.54
N VAL A 35 10.67 -2.11 -22.42
CA VAL A 35 10.46 -1.44 -21.13
C VAL A 35 9.65 -2.31 -20.18
N TYR A 36 8.54 -2.88 -20.65
CA TYR A 36 7.69 -3.77 -19.84
C TYR A 36 8.43 -5.05 -19.45
N LEU A 37 9.02 -5.76 -20.42
CA LEU A 37 9.66 -7.05 -20.17
C LEU A 37 10.90 -6.91 -19.29
N GLN A 38 11.71 -5.87 -19.47
CA GLN A 38 12.86 -5.61 -18.62
C GLN A 38 12.44 -5.24 -17.20
N CYS A 39 11.39 -4.42 -17.01
CA CYS A 39 10.89 -4.10 -15.68
C CYS A 39 10.37 -5.36 -14.97
N LYS A 40 9.61 -6.20 -15.68
CA LYS A 40 9.11 -7.48 -15.14
C LYS A 40 10.25 -8.42 -14.78
N LEU A 41 11.24 -8.58 -15.66
CA LEU A 41 12.42 -9.40 -15.41
C LEU A 41 13.22 -8.87 -14.20
N ALA A 42 13.41 -7.55 -14.10
CA ALA A 42 14.09 -6.94 -12.96
C ALA A 42 13.37 -7.24 -11.63
N LEU A 43 12.04 -7.13 -11.60
CA LEU A 43 11.25 -7.49 -10.42
C LEU A 43 11.38 -8.99 -10.07
N THR A 44 11.20 -9.86 -11.05
CA THR A 44 11.32 -11.31 -10.86
C THR A 44 12.70 -11.70 -10.36
N SER A 45 13.76 -11.18 -10.99
CA SER A 45 15.14 -11.42 -10.57
C SER A 45 15.38 -10.92 -9.16
N TRP A 46 14.91 -9.71 -8.83
CA TRP A 46 15.09 -9.12 -7.50
C TRP A 46 14.47 -9.98 -6.39
N LEU A 47 13.28 -10.55 -6.65
CA LEU A 47 12.59 -11.46 -5.74
C LEU A 47 13.29 -12.82 -5.63
N VAL A 48 13.53 -13.50 -6.75
CA VAL A 48 14.06 -14.87 -6.77
C VAL A 48 15.48 -14.93 -6.21
N SER A 49 16.34 -13.96 -6.54
CA SER A 49 17.71 -13.93 -6.03
C SER A 49 17.83 -13.36 -4.61
N GLY A 50 16.74 -12.83 -4.04
CA GLY A 50 16.78 -12.08 -2.80
C GLY A 50 17.76 -10.91 -2.87
N ALA A 51 17.72 -10.10 -3.95
CA ALA A 51 18.72 -9.09 -4.26
C ALA A 51 18.91 -8.00 -3.19
N TRP A 52 17.98 -7.90 -2.23
CA TRP A 52 18.16 -7.04 -1.05
C TRP A 52 19.18 -7.57 -0.04
N ARG A 53 19.43 -8.89 0.02
CA ARG A 53 20.23 -9.54 1.08
C ARG A 53 21.63 -8.95 1.26
N PRO A 54 22.41 -8.65 0.19
CA PRO A 54 23.73 -8.03 0.34
C PRO A 54 23.72 -6.63 0.99
N PHE A 55 22.55 -5.98 1.05
CA PHE A 55 22.38 -4.65 1.65
C PHE A 55 21.95 -4.71 3.12
N ILE A 56 21.82 -5.90 3.70
CA ILE A 56 21.33 -6.10 5.06
C ILE A 56 22.52 -6.28 6.01
N ASP A 57 22.69 -5.35 6.95
CA ASP A 57 23.64 -5.49 8.05
C ASP A 57 23.10 -6.43 9.14
N ALA A 58 23.95 -6.81 10.10
CA ALA A 58 23.56 -7.72 11.18
C ALA A 58 22.35 -7.22 12.00
N LYS A 59 22.21 -5.91 12.19
CA LYS A 59 21.09 -5.31 12.94
C LYS A 59 19.78 -5.41 12.16
N ALA A 60 19.83 -5.16 10.85
CA ALA A 60 18.69 -5.30 9.95
C ALA A 60 18.31 -6.77 9.77
N GLN A 61 19.30 -7.67 9.73
CA GLN A 61 19.08 -9.12 9.67
C GLN A 61 18.31 -9.61 10.91
N ALA A 62 18.74 -9.22 12.11
CA ALA A 62 18.04 -9.56 13.34
C ALA A 62 16.57 -9.08 13.37
N LYS A 63 16.24 -7.98 12.67
CA LYS A 63 14.85 -7.54 12.50
C LYS A 63 14.07 -8.40 11.50
N LEU A 64 14.71 -8.82 10.41
CA LEU A 64 14.10 -9.69 9.40
C LEU A 64 13.80 -11.08 9.95
N ASP A 65 14.67 -11.59 10.83
CA ASP A 65 14.49 -12.88 11.52
C ASP A 65 13.47 -12.81 12.67
N GLY A 66 12.96 -11.61 12.98
CA GLY A 66 11.96 -11.39 14.00
C GLY A 66 10.56 -11.89 13.61
N SER A 67 9.65 -11.91 14.59
CA SER A 67 8.25 -12.29 14.37
C SER A 67 7.54 -11.33 13.41
N PHE A 68 7.06 -11.87 12.28
CA PHE A 68 6.23 -11.12 11.33
C PHE A 68 4.98 -10.54 12.00
N LYS A 69 4.30 -11.31 12.86
CA LYS A 69 3.12 -10.82 13.60
C LYS A 69 3.42 -9.57 14.42
N ARG A 70 4.53 -9.58 15.19
CA ARG A 70 4.93 -8.41 16.00
C ARG A 70 5.27 -7.20 15.13
N PHE A 71 5.89 -7.43 13.97
CA PHE A 71 6.13 -6.38 12.99
C PHE A 71 4.82 -5.81 12.44
N SER A 72 3.86 -6.68 12.07
CA SER A 72 2.53 -6.29 11.61
C SER A 72 1.79 -5.43 12.62
N ASP A 73 1.75 -5.80 13.90
CA ASP A 73 1.07 -5.00 14.94
C ASP A 73 1.57 -3.55 14.98
N ILE A 74 2.89 -3.36 14.95
CA ILE A 74 3.52 -2.04 14.99
C ILE A 74 3.19 -1.25 13.72
N MET A 75 3.30 -1.90 12.56
CA MET A 75 3.12 -1.21 11.27
C MET A 75 1.64 -0.95 10.94
N LEU A 76 0.72 -1.83 11.35
CA LEU A 76 -0.72 -1.59 11.28
C LEU A 76 -1.11 -0.40 12.16
N GLY A 77 -0.57 -0.32 13.39
CA GLY A 77 -0.76 0.84 14.26
C GLY A 77 -0.32 2.16 13.63
N ARG A 78 0.84 2.17 12.95
CA ARG A 78 1.32 3.35 12.20
C ARG A 78 0.43 3.69 11.01
N SER A 79 0.07 2.69 10.20
CA SER A 79 -0.75 2.89 9.00
C SER A 79 -2.15 3.41 9.36
N GLY A 80 -2.75 2.84 10.41
CA GLY A 80 -4.03 3.30 10.94
C GLY A 80 -3.97 4.71 11.52
N ALA A 81 -2.86 5.09 12.17
CA ALA A 81 -2.66 6.46 12.65
C ALA A 81 -2.53 7.46 11.49
N GLU A 82 -1.78 7.13 10.44
CA GLU A 82 -1.64 7.98 9.25
C GLU A 82 -2.99 8.18 8.52
N LEU A 83 -3.81 7.13 8.45
CA LEU A 83 -5.18 7.23 7.91
C LEU A 83 -6.07 8.10 8.79
N LYS A 84 -6.07 7.85 10.11
CA LYS A 84 -6.87 8.63 11.06
C LYS A 84 -6.49 10.10 11.05
N GLU A 85 -5.21 10.43 10.97
CA GLU A 85 -4.72 11.80 10.88
C GLU A 85 -5.23 12.48 9.60
N ALA A 86 -4.98 11.85 8.44
CA ALA A 86 -5.34 12.40 7.13
C ALA A 86 -6.84 12.63 6.94
N PHE A 87 -7.66 11.76 7.53
CA PHE A 87 -9.12 11.78 7.37
C PHE A 87 -9.87 12.17 8.65
N SER A 88 -9.20 12.72 9.66
CA SER A 88 -9.80 13.04 10.98
C SER A 88 -10.98 14.00 10.91
N ARG A 89 -10.93 14.96 9.99
CA ARG A 89 -11.97 15.95 9.72
C ARG A 89 -12.62 15.73 8.36
N THR A 90 -13.72 16.42 8.13
CA THR A 90 -14.26 16.60 6.78
C THR A 90 -13.25 17.40 5.94
N LEU A 91 -13.00 16.93 4.72
CA LEU A 91 -12.14 17.57 3.73
C LEU A 91 -13.01 18.18 2.62
N ASN A 92 -12.49 19.19 1.92
CA ASN A 92 -13.08 19.60 0.64
C ASN A 92 -12.68 18.62 -0.49
N GLU A 93 -13.27 18.79 -1.67
CA GLU A 93 -13.04 17.86 -2.79
C GLU A 93 -11.57 17.75 -3.20
N ASP A 94 -10.87 18.88 -3.34
CA ASP A 94 -9.47 18.91 -3.75
C ASP A 94 -8.58 18.25 -2.67
N GLU A 95 -8.81 18.59 -1.40
CA GLU A 95 -8.12 17.97 -0.26
C GLU A 95 -8.32 16.44 -0.25
N TYR A 96 -9.52 15.95 -0.56
CA TYR A 96 -9.77 14.52 -0.68
C TYR A 96 -8.94 13.87 -1.80
N GLN A 97 -8.87 14.52 -2.97
CA GLN A 97 -8.08 14.03 -4.11
C GLN A 97 -6.58 14.04 -3.80
N GLU A 98 -6.08 15.06 -3.10
CA GLU A 98 -4.69 15.13 -2.63
C GLU A 98 -4.33 13.98 -1.66
N GLN A 99 -5.30 13.45 -0.91
CA GLN A 99 -5.08 12.30 -0.02
C GLN A 99 -5.15 10.94 -0.74
N LEU A 100 -5.63 10.85 -1.98
CA LEU A 100 -5.78 9.57 -2.68
C LEU A 100 -4.47 8.76 -2.79
N PRO A 101 -3.30 9.35 -3.09
CA PRO A 101 -2.03 8.61 -3.07
C PRO A 101 -1.68 8.07 -1.68
N ARG A 102 -1.96 8.84 -0.62
CA ARG A 102 -1.74 8.40 0.77
C ARG A 102 -2.68 7.25 1.12
N LEU A 103 -3.97 7.38 0.84
CA LEU A 103 -4.97 6.34 1.07
C LEU A 103 -4.60 5.04 0.37
N THR A 104 -4.27 5.12 -0.92
CA THR A 104 -3.86 3.97 -1.74
C THR A 104 -2.64 3.25 -1.16
N ARG A 105 -1.65 4.01 -0.71
CA ARG A 105 -0.46 3.46 -0.06
C ARG A 105 -0.80 2.75 1.25
N GLN A 106 -1.64 3.36 2.10
CA GLN A 106 -1.99 2.76 3.38
C GLN A 106 -2.86 1.51 3.22
N ILE A 107 -3.82 1.50 2.29
CA ILE A 107 -4.61 0.29 1.98
C ILE A 107 -3.68 -0.84 1.54
N SER A 108 -2.71 -0.56 0.67
CA SER A 108 -1.72 -1.55 0.25
C SER A 108 -0.91 -2.08 1.43
N ALA A 109 -0.52 -1.20 2.37
CA ALA A 109 0.16 -1.61 3.60
C ALA A 109 -0.74 -2.48 4.50
N LEU A 110 -2.00 -2.10 4.70
CA LEU A 110 -2.96 -2.88 5.50
C LEU A 110 -3.11 -4.30 4.95
N VAL A 111 -3.27 -4.46 3.63
CA VAL A 111 -3.41 -5.76 2.96
C VAL A 111 -2.16 -6.63 3.10
N LEU A 112 -0.96 -6.05 3.00
CA LEU A 112 0.29 -6.81 3.15
C LEU A 112 0.55 -7.22 4.60
N LEU A 113 0.09 -6.43 5.57
CA LEU A 113 0.34 -6.66 7.00
C LEU A 113 -0.76 -7.51 7.65
N SER A 114 -1.96 -7.56 7.07
CA SER A 114 -3.13 -8.29 7.59
C SER A 114 -2.97 -9.80 7.58
N GLY A 115 -2.05 -10.36 6.79
CA GLY A 115 -1.79 -11.81 6.73
C GLY A 115 -1.33 -12.47 8.04
N ALA A 116 -1.16 -11.69 9.11
CA ALA A 116 -0.94 -12.19 10.48
C ALA A 116 -2.25 -12.40 11.27
N TYR A 117 -3.42 -12.17 10.67
CA TYR A 117 -4.75 -12.19 11.28
C TYR A 117 -5.75 -12.99 10.41
N PRO A 118 -6.83 -13.55 10.98
CA PRO A 118 -7.90 -14.19 10.21
C PRO A 118 -8.64 -13.19 9.31
N ASP A 119 -9.03 -13.63 8.11
CA ASP A 119 -9.69 -12.77 7.11
C ASP A 119 -11.01 -12.18 7.63
N GLU A 120 -11.75 -12.92 8.46
CA GLU A 120 -13.02 -12.46 9.03
C GLU A 120 -12.85 -11.22 9.91
N GLN A 121 -11.66 -11.03 10.50
CA GLN A 121 -11.34 -9.87 11.34
C GLN A 121 -10.84 -8.68 10.53
N THR A 122 -10.16 -8.94 9.41
CA THR A 122 -9.47 -7.89 8.64
C THR A 122 -10.32 -7.30 7.53
N GLY A 123 -11.18 -8.12 6.91
CA GLY A 123 -12.03 -7.75 5.79
C GLY A 123 -12.85 -6.49 6.06
N PRO A 124 -13.70 -6.44 7.11
CA PRO A 124 -14.56 -5.28 7.37
C PRO A 124 -13.79 -3.95 7.51
N TYR A 125 -12.62 -3.98 8.16
CA TYR A 125 -11.81 -2.77 8.34
C TYR A 125 -11.20 -2.29 7.01
N ILE A 126 -10.63 -3.21 6.23
CA ILE A 126 -9.96 -2.87 4.96
C ILE A 126 -10.98 -2.44 3.90
N GLU A 127 -12.11 -3.14 3.81
CA GLU A 127 -13.16 -2.83 2.83
C GLU A 127 -13.74 -1.42 3.05
N ALA A 128 -13.94 -0.99 4.30
CA ALA A 128 -14.41 0.36 4.57
C ALA A 128 -13.46 1.46 4.03
N TRP A 129 -12.14 1.24 4.08
CA TRP A 129 -11.17 2.15 3.46
C TRP A 129 -11.15 2.03 1.93
N ARG A 130 -11.38 0.83 1.37
CA ARG A 130 -11.50 0.63 -0.08
C ARG A 130 -12.74 1.31 -0.66
N GLU A 131 -13.85 1.35 0.07
CA GLU A 131 -15.04 2.10 -0.35
C GLU A 131 -14.74 3.59 -0.51
N LEU A 132 -14.00 4.19 0.44
CA LEU A 132 -13.54 5.57 0.30
C LEU A 132 -12.59 5.72 -0.92
N GLN A 133 -11.65 4.78 -1.10
CA GLN A 133 -10.74 4.81 -2.26
C GLN A 133 -11.50 4.74 -3.59
N ALA A 134 -12.49 3.87 -3.70
CA ALA A 134 -13.33 3.70 -4.89
C ALA A 134 -14.12 4.98 -5.16
N ALA A 135 -14.73 5.58 -4.12
CA ALA A 135 -15.45 6.85 -4.26
C ALA A 135 -14.53 7.95 -4.81
N LEU A 136 -13.31 8.09 -4.25
CA LEU A 136 -12.33 9.08 -4.71
C LEU A 136 -11.85 8.82 -6.14
N SER A 137 -11.58 7.56 -6.49
CA SER A 137 -11.07 7.18 -7.81
C SER A 137 -12.10 7.40 -8.91
N GLU A 138 -13.38 7.16 -8.60
CA GLU A 138 -14.52 7.38 -9.51
C GLU A 138 -15.11 8.79 -9.43
N ARG A 139 -14.54 9.66 -8.59
CA ARG A 139 -15.02 11.03 -8.33
C ARG A 139 -16.49 11.12 -7.88
N ARG A 140 -16.94 10.15 -7.08
CA ARG A 140 -18.30 10.11 -6.50
C ARG A 140 -18.42 11.02 -5.28
N GLN A 141 -18.35 12.33 -5.48
CA GLN A 141 -18.29 13.35 -4.41
C GLN A 141 -19.34 13.17 -3.29
N GLY A 142 -20.58 12.85 -3.65
CA GLY A 142 -21.67 12.64 -2.66
C GLY A 142 -21.43 11.49 -1.68
N TRP A 143 -20.45 10.63 -1.94
CA TRP A 143 -20.12 9.47 -1.11
C TRP A 143 -18.90 9.69 -0.21
N TYR A 144 -18.08 10.73 -0.44
CA TYR A 144 -16.80 10.90 0.25
C TYR A 144 -16.96 10.94 1.77
N GLU A 145 -17.87 11.79 2.26
CA GLU A 145 -18.04 11.98 3.70
C GLU A 145 -18.67 10.76 4.38
N ALA A 146 -19.61 10.08 3.70
CA ALA A 146 -20.23 8.87 4.22
C ALA A 146 -19.21 7.74 4.35
N SER A 147 -18.45 7.46 3.28
CA SER A 147 -17.41 6.43 3.27
C SER A 147 -16.26 6.77 4.24
N ARG A 148 -15.88 8.05 4.38
CA ARG A 148 -14.91 8.48 5.40
C ARG A 148 -15.38 8.15 6.81
N LYS A 149 -16.62 8.54 7.15
CA LYS A 149 -17.20 8.27 8.48
C LYS A 149 -17.29 6.77 8.76
N GLN A 150 -17.72 5.99 7.77
CA GLN A 150 -17.78 4.54 7.87
C GLN A 150 -16.40 3.96 8.16
N ALA A 151 -15.39 4.29 7.35
CA ALA A 151 -14.01 3.84 7.55
C ALA A 151 -13.44 4.16 8.95
N LEU A 152 -13.72 5.36 9.47
CA LEU A 152 -13.31 5.77 10.81
C LEU A 152 -14.07 5.10 11.95
N SER A 153 -15.26 4.57 11.69
CA SER A 153 -16.09 3.91 12.70
C SER A 153 -15.61 2.49 13.03
N HIS A 154 -14.85 1.85 12.13
CA HIS A 154 -14.35 0.50 12.35
C HIS A 154 -13.24 0.48 13.41
N ALA A 155 -13.41 -0.38 14.42
CA ALA A 155 -12.38 -0.64 15.40
C ALA A 155 -11.16 -1.33 14.75
N PRO A 156 -9.92 -1.00 15.17
CA PRO A 156 -8.74 -1.71 14.73
C PRO A 156 -8.81 -3.21 15.06
N PHE A 157 -8.45 -4.07 14.10
CA PHE A 157 -8.42 -5.54 14.29
C PHE A 157 -7.12 -6.06 14.90
N TRP A 158 -6.08 -5.22 14.96
CA TRP A 158 -4.76 -5.63 15.44
C TRP A 158 -4.58 -5.39 16.94
N LEU A 159 -3.64 -6.13 17.53
CA LEU A 159 -3.24 -5.91 18.91
C LEU A 159 -2.65 -4.51 19.06
N ASN A 160 -3.32 -3.68 19.85
CA ASN A 160 -2.86 -2.35 20.23
C ASN A 160 -2.89 -2.23 21.76
N GLY A 161 -2.13 -1.28 22.31
CA GLY A 161 -2.04 -1.08 23.76
C GLY A 161 -3.36 -0.66 24.43
N ALA A 162 -4.42 -0.41 23.67
CA ALA A 162 -5.75 -0.06 24.16
C ALA A 162 -6.67 -1.28 24.38
N LEU A 163 -6.28 -2.48 23.93
CA LEU A 163 -6.99 -3.75 24.14
C LEU A 163 -6.45 -4.54 25.34
N ARG A 164 -5.96 -3.85 26.39
CA ARG A 164 -5.56 -4.48 27.65
C ARG A 164 -6.68 -4.44 28.68
#